data_AF-A0A3B8XHJ7-F1
#
_entry.id   AF-A0A3B8XHJ7-F1
#
_cell.length_a   1.000
_cell.length_b   1.000
_cell.length_c   1.000
_cell.angle_alpha   90.00
_cell.angle_beta   90.00
_cell.angle_gamma   90.00
#
_symmetry.space_group_name_H-M   'P 1'
#
loop_
_entity.id
_entity.type
_entity.pdbx_description
1 polymer ?
#
loop_
_entity_poly.entity_id
_entity_poly.type
_entity_poly.pdbx_seq_one_letter_code
_entity_poly.pdbx_strand_id
1 'polypeptide(L)'
;MKAGLILARGRIRTLGRDGLATHSHLAIAAGKVMAAGGAEVMGLRGQRTRVIDLRGAAVLPGFNDAHAHVVYYGLTRFGADLGGARSVAEIVRRLRAHGRELKPGEWQQGMGYRVDELAEKRAPHRLELDRATRRRPAFIDERGGHAR
;
A
#
# COMPACT_ATOMS: atom_id res chain seq x y z
N MET A 1 -14.76 31.76 -10.68
CA MET A 1 -13.49 31.10 -10.26
C MET A 1 -12.92 30.33 -11.45
N LYS A 2 -11.59 30.28 -11.63
CA LYS A 2 -10.96 29.54 -12.75
C LYS A 2 -10.30 28.25 -12.24
N ALA A 3 -10.23 27.23 -13.08
CA ALA A 3 -9.66 25.93 -12.73
C ALA A 3 -8.13 26.01 -12.63
N GLY A 4 -7.52 25.30 -11.69
CA GLY A 4 -6.06 25.09 -11.66
C GLY A 4 -5.64 23.97 -12.61
N LEU A 5 -6.48 22.94 -12.74
CA LEU A 5 -6.27 21.77 -13.59
C LEU A 5 -7.57 21.40 -14.30
N ILE A 6 -7.50 21.05 -15.59
CA ILE A 6 -8.59 20.40 -16.32
C ILE A 6 -8.07 19.10 -16.92
N LEU A 7 -8.75 17.99 -16.61
CA LEU A 7 -8.61 16.73 -17.32
C LEU A 7 -9.63 16.72 -18.46
N ALA A 8 -9.19 16.47 -19.70
CA ALA A 8 -10.02 16.59 -20.90
C ALA A 8 -10.03 15.29 -21.71
N ARG A 9 -11.10 15.07 -22.48
CA ARG A 9 -11.28 13.92 -23.39
C ARG A 9 -11.05 12.56 -22.74
N GLY A 10 -11.51 12.37 -21.50
CA GLY A 10 -11.41 11.10 -20.77
C GLY A 10 -12.73 10.34 -20.68
N ARG A 11 -12.70 9.22 -19.94
CA ARG A 11 -13.88 8.52 -19.40
C ARG A 11 -13.89 8.71 -17.90
N ILE A 12 -14.44 9.83 -17.45
CA ILE A 12 -14.37 10.27 -16.07
C ILE A 12 -15.61 9.79 -15.34
N ARG A 13 -15.46 8.84 -14.42
CA ARG A 13 -16.56 8.32 -13.62
C ARG A 13 -16.58 9.01 -12.27
N THR A 14 -17.71 9.61 -11.92
CA THR A 14 -17.96 10.15 -10.59
C THR A 14 -18.94 9.25 -9.86
N LEU A 15 -18.79 9.15 -8.54
CA LEU A 15 -19.74 8.46 -7.65
C LEU A 15 -20.51 9.53 -6.88
N GLY A 16 -21.70 9.87 -7.36
CA GLY A 16 -22.60 10.84 -6.75
C GLY A 16 -23.89 10.18 -6.22
N ARG A 17 -24.82 10.99 -5.71
CA ARG A 17 -26.15 10.51 -5.28
C ARG A 17 -26.93 9.81 -6.39
N ASP A 18 -26.71 10.25 -7.64
CA ASP A 18 -27.37 9.70 -8.82
C ASP A 18 -26.63 8.49 -9.42
N GLY A 19 -25.62 7.95 -8.70
CA GLY A 19 -24.86 6.77 -9.11
C GLY A 19 -23.63 7.09 -9.97
N LEU A 20 -23.30 6.15 -10.88
CA LEU A 20 -22.13 6.19 -11.76
C LEU A 20 -22.38 7.10 -12.98
N ALA A 21 -22.15 8.40 -12.82
CA ALA A 21 -22.15 9.33 -13.96
C ALA A 21 -20.82 9.26 -14.73
N THR A 22 -20.87 9.34 -16.06
CA THR A 22 -19.68 9.38 -16.93
C THR A 22 -19.59 10.73 -17.63
N HIS A 23 -18.43 11.34 -17.55
CA HIS A 23 -18.09 12.65 -18.10
C HIS A 23 -16.85 12.56 -18.98
N SER A 24 -16.62 13.57 -19.82
CA SER A 24 -15.40 13.66 -20.64
C SER A 24 -14.38 14.66 -20.10
N HIS A 25 -14.80 15.59 -19.22
CA HIS A 25 -13.97 16.63 -18.67
C HIS A 25 -14.19 16.81 -17.16
N LEU A 26 -13.12 17.16 -16.45
CA LEU A 26 -13.13 17.41 -15.00
C LEU A 26 -12.26 18.63 -14.70
N ALA A 27 -12.84 19.65 -14.09
CA ALA A 27 -12.12 20.83 -13.61
C ALA A 27 -11.85 20.71 -12.12
N ILE A 28 -10.61 21.01 -11.72
CA ILE A 28 -10.13 20.96 -10.33
C ILE A 28 -9.57 22.33 -9.96
N ALA A 29 -9.94 22.83 -8.79
CA ALA A 29 -9.41 24.06 -8.20
C ALA A 29 -9.12 23.82 -6.71
N ALA A 30 -7.94 24.23 -6.25
CA ALA A 30 -7.52 24.09 -4.84
C ALA A 30 -7.74 22.68 -4.25
N GLY A 31 -7.41 21.63 -5.02
CA GLY A 31 -7.56 20.24 -4.60
C GLY A 31 -8.99 19.70 -4.57
N LYS A 32 -9.99 20.48 -5.00
CA LYS A 32 -11.40 20.07 -5.05
C LYS A 32 -11.90 20.02 -6.49
N VAL A 33 -12.82 19.09 -6.75
CA VAL A 33 -13.57 19.05 -8.01
C VAL A 33 -14.48 20.27 -8.06
N MET A 34 -14.31 21.10 -9.10
CA MET A 34 -15.10 22.31 -9.34
C MET A 34 -16.26 22.04 -10.30
N ALA A 35 -16.05 21.19 -11.30
CA ALA A 35 -17.08 20.74 -12.24
C ALA A 35 -16.67 19.42 -12.92
N ALA A 36 -17.65 18.59 -13.28
CA ALA A 36 -17.50 17.43 -14.14
C ALA A 36 -18.57 17.51 -15.24
N GLY A 37 -18.20 17.23 -16.49
CA GLY A 37 -19.09 17.46 -17.63
C GLY A 37 -18.49 17.12 -18.99
N GLY A 38 -19.03 17.76 -20.02
CA GLY A 38 -18.54 17.74 -21.39
C GLY A 38 -17.50 18.83 -21.67
N ALA A 39 -17.33 19.15 -22.94
CA ALA A 39 -16.35 20.13 -23.40
C ALA A 39 -16.60 21.56 -22.84
N GLU A 40 -17.82 21.87 -22.38
CA GLU A 40 -18.18 23.14 -21.75
C GLU A 40 -17.34 23.47 -20.51
N VAL A 41 -16.82 22.44 -19.82
CA VAL A 41 -15.89 22.56 -18.70
C VAL A 41 -14.62 23.34 -19.09
N MET A 42 -14.23 23.35 -20.37
CA MET A 42 -13.10 24.13 -20.86
C MET A 42 -13.30 25.65 -20.70
N GLY A 43 -14.53 26.15 -20.57
CA GLY A 43 -14.81 27.57 -20.27
C GLY A 43 -14.28 28.02 -18.90
N LEU A 44 -14.03 27.06 -17.99
CA LEU A 44 -13.44 27.30 -16.69
C LEU A 44 -11.91 27.48 -16.74
N ARG A 45 -11.30 27.32 -17.92
CA ARG A 45 -9.87 27.59 -18.16
C ARG A 45 -9.56 29.08 -17.94
N GLY A 46 -8.48 29.34 -17.24
CA GLY A 46 -7.81 30.64 -17.11
C GLY A 46 -6.37 30.56 -17.60
N GLN A 47 -5.64 31.67 -17.54
CA GLN A 47 -4.27 31.78 -18.08
C GLN A 47 -3.28 30.77 -17.47
N ARG A 48 -3.49 30.38 -16.21
CA ARG A 48 -2.61 29.44 -15.47
C ARG A 48 -3.16 28.02 -15.39
N THR A 49 -4.27 27.72 -16.05
CA THR A 49 -4.87 26.38 -15.99
C THR A 49 -4.02 25.38 -16.75
N ARG A 50 -3.56 24.34 -16.05
CA ARG A 50 -2.96 23.17 -16.71
C ARG A 50 -4.07 22.32 -17.33
N VAL A 51 -3.93 21.94 -18.59
CA VAL A 51 -4.85 21.03 -19.27
C VAL A 51 -4.12 19.72 -19.56
N ILE A 52 -4.72 18.60 -19.17
CA ILE A 52 -4.23 17.25 -19.46
C ILE A 52 -5.23 16.57 -20.39
N ASP A 53 -4.80 16.27 -21.60
CA ASP A 53 -5.56 15.42 -22.52
C ASP A 53 -5.41 13.95 -22.14
N LEU A 54 -6.52 13.32 -21.78
CA LEU A 54 -6.57 11.92 -21.34
C LEU A 54 -6.61 10.93 -22.50
N ARG A 55 -6.86 11.38 -23.74
CA ARG A 55 -6.91 10.49 -24.92
C ARG A 55 -7.79 9.24 -24.72
N GLY A 56 -8.95 9.42 -24.08
CA GLY A 56 -9.91 8.34 -23.78
C GLY A 56 -9.60 7.50 -22.52
N ALA A 57 -8.52 7.81 -21.79
CA ALA A 57 -8.21 7.15 -20.53
C ALA A 57 -9.29 7.39 -19.47
N ALA A 58 -9.42 6.44 -18.54
CA ALA A 58 -10.42 6.51 -17.48
C ALA A 58 -9.89 7.29 -16.26
N VAL A 59 -10.79 8.05 -15.63
CA VAL A 59 -10.56 8.65 -14.30
C VAL A 59 -11.63 8.10 -13.38
N LEU A 60 -11.20 7.59 -12.22
CA LEU A 60 -12.06 7.03 -11.19
C LEU A 60 -11.81 7.79 -9.88
N PRO A 61 -12.76 7.76 -8.93
CA PRO A 61 -12.46 8.17 -7.56
C PRO A 61 -11.29 7.34 -7.03
N GLY A 62 -10.41 7.97 -6.25
CA GLY A 62 -9.34 7.25 -5.57
C GLY A 62 -9.91 6.21 -4.62
N PHE A 63 -9.16 5.13 -4.40
CA PHE A 63 -9.54 4.14 -3.38
C PHE A 63 -9.57 4.80 -2.00
N ASN A 64 -10.62 4.49 -1.23
CA ASN A 64 -10.75 4.88 0.17
C ASN A 64 -10.77 3.61 1.02
N ASP A 65 -9.69 3.38 1.76
CA ASP A 65 -9.60 2.29 2.72
C ASP A 65 -10.15 2.77 4.07
N ALA A 66 -11.37 2.33 4.40
CA ALA A 66 -12.08 2.76 5.59
C ALA A 66 -11.54 2.13 6.88
N HIS A 67 -10.72 1.07 6.80
CA HIS A 67 -10.15 0.40 7.95
C HIS A 67 -8.76 -0.13 7.64
N ALA A 68 -7.74 0.63 8.04
CA ALA A 68 -6.35 0.26 7.83
C ALA A 68 -5.51 0.45 9.10
N HIS A 69 -4.59 -0.49 9.33
CA HIS A 69 -3.56 -0.37 10.35
C HIS A 69 -2.25 0.17 9.73
N VAL A 70 -2.27 1.40 9.23
CA VAL A 70 -1.18 1.99 8.41
C VAL A 70 0.17 1.98 9.14
N VAL A 71 0.20 2.35 10.43
CA VAL A 71 1.44 2.34 11.23
C VAL A 71 1.97 0.93 11.41
N TYR A 72 1.10 -0.02 11.75
CA TYR A 72 1.50 -1.42 11.91
C TYR A 72 2.03 -2.01 10.61
N TYR A 73 1.34 -1.75 9.49
CA TYR A 73 1.82 -2.16 8.17
C TYR A 73 3.17 -1.52 7.83
N GLY A 74 3.41 -0.27 8.18
CA GLY A 74 4.72 0.37 8.02
C GLY A 74 5.79 -0.33 8.86
N LEU A 75 5.51 -0.64 10.13
CA LEU A 75 6.43 -1.34 11.02
C LEU A 75 6.86 -2.70 10.47
N THR A 76 5.96 -3.42 9.81
CA THR A 76 6.27 -4.76 9.29
C THR A 76 7.18 -4.72 8.07
N ARG A 77 7.29 -3.58 7.40
CA ARG A 77 8.26 -3.34 6.31
C ARG A 77 9.69 -3.16 6.80
N PHE A 78 9.90 -2.93 8.09
CA PHE A 78 11.25 -2.90 8.69
C PHE A 78 11.75 -4.28 9.12
N GLY A 79 10.89 -5.29 9.15
CA GLY A 79 11.26 -6.66 9.50
C GLY A 79 11.54 -7.54 8.27
N ALA A 80 12.05 -8.74 8.53
CA ALA A 80 12.16 -9.78 7.52
C ALA A 80 10.78 -10.19 7.00
N ASP A 81 10.58 -10.21 5.68
CA ASP A 81 9.38 -10.75 5.06
C ASP A 81 9.39 -12.28 5.11
N LEU A 82 8.56 -12.84 6.00
CA LEU A 82 8.38 -14.28 6.16
C LEU A 82 7.15 -14.80 5.39
N GLY A 83 6.50 -13.94 4.60
CA GLY A 83 5.38 -14.28 3.73
C GLY A 83 5.73 -15.39 2.75
N GLY A 84 4.88 -16.43 2.70
CA GLY A 84 5.07 -17.57 1.81
C GLY A 84 6.24 -18.48 2.16
N ALA A 85 6.87 -18.35 3.34
CA ALA A 85 7.84 -19.32 3.81
C ALA A 85 7.20 -20.72 3.92
N ARG A 86 7.92 -21.76 3.47
CA ARG A 86 7.42 -23.15 3.44
C ARG A 86 8.08 -24.07 4.45
N SER A 87 9.05 -23.58 5.21
CA SER A 87 9.68 -24.33 6.31
C SER A 87 10.27 -23.40 7.37
N VAL A 88 10.50 -23.93 8.57
CA VAL A 88 11.22 -23.22 9.63
C VAL A 88 12.65 -22.87 9.18
N ALA A 89 13.29 -23.77 8.41
CA ALA A 89 14.60 -23.52 7.84
C ALA A 89 14.60 -22.29 6.91
N GLU A 90 13.53 -22.10 6.13
CA GLU A 90 13.39 -20.92 5.28
C GLU A 90 13.20 -19.64 6.11
N ILE A 91 12.38 -19.69 7.17
CA ILE A 91 12.22 -18.56 8.10
C ILE A 91 13.58 -18.15 8.68
N VAL A 92 14.36 -19.12 9.19
CA VAL A 92 15.71 -18.88 9.72
C VAL A 92 16.63 -18.26 8.67
N ARG A 93 16.58 -18.73 7.42
CA ARG A 93 17.37 -18.17 6.32
C ARG A 93 17.01 -16.72 6.03
N ARG A 94 15.71 -16.39 5.95
CA ARG A 94 15.22 -15.03 5.68
C ARG A 94 15.55 -14.08 6.83
N LEU A 95 15.41 -14.53 8.08
CA LEU A 95 15.86 -13.77 9.25
C LEU A 95 17.36 -13.47 9.15
N ARG A 96 18.21 -14.46 8.88
CA ARG A 96 19.67 -14.24 8.75
C ARG A 96 20.02 -13.23 7.66
N ALA A 97 19.30 -13.24 6.53
CA ALA A 97 19.52 -12.27 5.46
C ALA A 97 19.21 -10.85 5.95
N HIS A 98 18.03 -10.63 6.52
CA HIS A 98 17.63 -9.34 7.08
C HIS A 98 18.58 -8.86 8.19
N GLY A 99 19.02 -9.76 9.07
CA GLY A 99 19.95 -9.42 10.16
C GLY A 99 21.31 -8.87 9.70
N ARG A 100 21.71 -9.07 8.43
CA ARG A 100 22.94 -8.49 7.85
C ARG A 100 22.80 -7.00 7.52
N GLU A 101 21.58 -6.51 7.36
CA GLU A 101 21.26 -5.12 7.03
C GLU A 101 21.11 -4.26 8.30
N LEU A 102 20.97 -4.89 9.47
CA LEU A 102 20.71 -4.22 10.73
C LEU A 102 21.98 -3.67 11.40
N LYS A 103 21.90 -2.42 11.84
CA LYS A 103 22.93 -1.74 12.64
C LYS A 103 23.06 -2.36 14.03
N PRO A 104 24.21 -2.19 14.73
CA PRO A 104 24.33 -2.61 16.12
C PRO A 104 23.22 -2.03 17.00
N GLY A 105 22.62 -2.86 17.86
CA GLY A 105 21.53 -2.46 18.78
C GLY A 105 20.12 -2.57 18.20
N GLU A 106 19.94 -2.71 16.89
CA GLU A 106 18.62 -2.88 16.29
C GLU A 106 18.03 -4.27 16.56
N TRP A 107 16.73 -4.31 16.82
CA TRP A 107 15.98 -5.56 17.00
C TRP A 107 15.75 -6.25 15.65
N GLN A 108 15.90 -7.57 15.63
CA GLN A 108 15.64 -8.38 14.44
C GLN A 108 14.20 -8.87 14.43
N GLN A 109 13.40 -8.27 13.56
CA GLN A 109 11.96 -8.51 13.49
C GLN A 109 11.66 -9.33 12.24
N GLY A 110 10.55 -10.05 12.22
CA GLY A 110 10.05 -10.73 11.03
C GLY A 110 8.55 -10.91 11.09
N MET A 111 7.88 -11.02 9.95
CA MET A 111 6.42 -11.06 9.91
C MET A 111 5.88 -11.86 8.72
N GLY A 112 4.74 -12.52 8.89
CA GLY A 112 3.92 -12.98 7.76
C GLY A 112 3.96 -14.48 7.46
N TYR A 113 4.69 -15.26 8.27
CA TYR A 113 4.68 -16.72 8.14
C TYR A 113 3.33 -17.29 8.57
N ARG A 114 3.05 -18.53 8.14
CA ARG A 114 1.82 -19.25 8.46
C ARG A 114 2.15 -20.69 8.82
N VAL A 115 1.75 -21.13 10.00
CA VAL A 115 2.10 -22.46 10.53
C VAL A 115 1.59 -23.58 9.62
N ASP A 116 0.39 -23.43 9.08
CA ASP A 116 -0.23 -24.38 8.14
C ASP A 116 0.47 -24.44 6.79
N GLU A 117 1.20 -23.39 6.41
CA GLU A 117 2.01 -23.34 5.18
C GLU A 117 3.40 -23.95 5.37
N LEU A 118 3.87 -24.17 6.61
CA LEU A 118 5.17 -24.78 6.89
C LEU A 118 5.13 -26.31 6.75
N ALA A 119 6.25 -26.89 6.34
CA ALA A 119 6.45 -28.34 6.27
C ALA A 119 6.33 -29.00 7.66
N GLU A 120 6.82 -28.33 8.70
CA GLU A 120 6.86 -28.84 10.07
C GLU A 120 5.49 -28.79 10.77
N LYS A 121 4.50 -28.07 10.21
CA LYS A 121 3.16 -27.87 10.79
C LYS A 121 3.19 -27.37 12.25
N ARG A 122 4.22 -26.62 12.60
CA ARG A 122 4.41 -25.97 13.90
C ARG A 122 5.06 -24.61 13.75
N ALA A 123 4.93 -23.76 14.76
CA ALA A 123 5.71 -22.54 14.84
C ALA A 123 7.22 -22.85 14.99
N PRO A 124 8.11 -21.92 14.57
CA PRO A 124 9.52 -21.98 14.91
C PRO A 124 9.72 -22.02 16.43
N HIS A 125 10.63 -22.87 16.90
CA HIS A 125 11.02 -22.92 18.30
C HIS A 125 12.06 -21.83 18.58
N ARG A 126 12.08 -21.29 19.81
CA ARG A 126 13.01 -20.22 20.23
C ARG A 126 14.47 -20.54 19.88
N LEU A 127 14.92 -21.77 20.08
CA LEU A 127 16.30 -22.20 19.75
C LEU A 127 16.62 -22.14 18.24
N GLU A 128 15.62 -22.28 17.37
CA GLU A 128 15.81 -22.14 15.92
C GLU A 128 15.97 -20.67 15.55
N LEU A 129 15.27 -19.76 16.24
CA LEU A 129 15.42 -18.32 16.11
C LEU A 129 16.76 -17.83 16.65
N ASP A 130 17.20 -18.32 17.81
CA ASP A 130 18.51 -17.99 18.41
C ASP A 130 19.67 -18.29 17.43
N ARG A 131 19.56 -19.37 16.64
CA ARG A 131 20.56 -19.71 15.60
C ARG A 131 20.58 -18.70 14.44
N ALA A 132 19.51 -17.93 14.24
CA ALA A 132 19.41 -16.89 13.22
C ALA A 132 19.87 -15.53 13.75
N THR A 133 19.59 -15.23 15.02
CA THR A 133 19.69 -13.89 15.61
C THR A 133 20.91 -13.73 16.54
N ARG A 134 21.50 -14.85 16.99
CA ARG A 134 22.61 -14.90 17.93
C ARG A 134 22.27 -14.18 19.25
N ARG A 135 22.95 -13.06 19.53
CA ARG A 135 22.73 -12.24 20.74
C ARG A 135 21.78 -11.07 20.48
N ARG A 136 21.27 -10.90 19.26
CA ARG A 136 20.38 -9.80 18.90
C ARG A 136 18.97 -10.14 19.37
N PRO A 137 18.28 -9.23 20.09
CA PRO A 137 16.88 -9.45 20.47
C PRO A 137 16.03 -9.56 19.20
N ALA A 138 15.08 -10.50 19.23
CA ALA A 138 14.27 -10.82 18.07
C ALA A 138 12.87 -11.27 18.47
N PHE A 139 11.91 -10.98 17.59
CA PHE A 139 10.57 -11.57 17.61
C PHE A 139 10.10 -11.76 16.18
N ILE A 140 9.16 -12.68 15.97
CA ILE A 140 8.49 -12.85 14.68
C ILE A 140 6.98 -12.90 14.87
N ASP A 141 6.24 -12.25 13.99
CA ASP A 141 4.78 -12.30 13.99
C ASP A 141 4.28 -13.31 12.93
N GLU A 142 3.35 -14.17 13.34
CA GLU A 142 2.51 -14.92 12.41
C GLU A 142 1.63 -13.95 11.59
N ARG A 143 1.23 -14.33 10.37
CA ARG A 143 0.50 -13.45 9.43
C ARG A 143 -0.74 -12.79 10.03
N GLY A 144 -1.47 -13.46 10.91
CA GLY A 144 -2.65 -12.94 11.60
C GLY A 144 -2.34 -11.97 12.73
N GLY A 145 -1.08 -11.84 13.17
CA GLY A 145 -0.69 -11.00 14.30
C GLY A 145 -1.21 -11.50 15.65
N HIS A 146 -1.67 -12.75 15.72
CA HIS A 146 -2.24 -13.38 16.92
C HIS A 146 -1.29 -14.35 17.61
N ALA A 147 -0.11 -14.60 17.04
CA ALA A 147 0.94 -15.43 17.62
C ALA A 147 2.32 -14.78 17.40
N ARG A 148 3.13 -14.76 18.46
CA ARG A 148 4.48 -14.17 18.53
C ARG A 148 5.46 -15.17 19.14
#